data_AF-A0A1K1MQF1-F1
#
_entry.id   AF-A0A1K1MQF1-F1
#
_cell.length_a   1.000
_cell.length_b   1.000
_cell.length_c   1.000
_cell.angle_alpha   90.00
_cell.angle_beta   90.00
_cell.angle_gamma   90.00
#
_symmetry.space_group_name_H-M   'P 1'
#
loop_
_entity.id
_entity.type
_entity.pdbx_description
1 polymer ?
#
loop_
_entity_poly.entity_id
_entity_poly.type
_entity_poly.pdbx_seq_one_letter_code
_entity_poly.pdbx_strand_id
1 'polypeptide(L)'
;MNSAGGRCHDNARCESMWARMKEELFYSRNDKSENYTIEELKTMIWRYYMSYWANRRICTANGGLPPAVKRALYYDSLSLAA
;
A
#
# COMPACT_ATOMS: atom_id res chain seq x y z
N MET A 1 -6.07 -31.48 8.08
CA MET A 1 -5.57 -30.54 7.05
C MET A 1 -6.49 -29.33 7.02
N ASN A 2 -6.10 -28.24 7.67
CA ASN A 2 -6.67 -26.91 7.48
C ASN A 2 -5.50 -25.93 7.62
N SER A 3 -4.74 -25.73 6.55
CA SER A 3 -3.68 -24.72 6.49
C SER A 3 -4.34 -23.34 6.36
N ALA A 4 -4.82 -22.81 7.48
CA ALA A 4 -5.52 -21.53 7.59
C ALA A 4 -4.62 -20.30 7.38
N GLY A 5 -3.61 -20.39 6.51
CA GLY A 5 -2.68 -19.29 6.21
C GLY A 5 -3.32 -18.09 5.52
N GLY A 6 -4.49 -18.27 4.89
CA GLY A 6 -5.20 -17.21 4.16
C GLY A 6 -6.18 -16.36 4.98
N ARG A 7 -6.33 -16.60 6.29
CA ARG A 7 -7.33 -15.90 7.14
C ARG A 7 -6.74 -14.87 8.11
N CYS A 8 -5.44 -14.57 8.00
CA CYS A 8 -4.88 -13.47 8.77
C CYS A 8 -5.42 -12.14 8.21
N HIS A 9 -6.08 -11.34 9.05
CA HIS A 9 -6.56 -10.01 8.65
C HIS A 9 -5.42 -9.11 8.13
N ASP A 10 -4.20 -9.30 8.65
CA ASP A 10 -3.02 -8.57 8.17
C ASP A 10 -2.63 -9.01 6.75
N ASN A 11 -2.71 -10.31 6.46
CA ASN A 11 -2.46 -10.83 5.12
C ASN A 11 -3.48 -10.24 4.12
N ALA A 12 -4.77 -10.22 4.46
CA ALA A 12 -5.81 -9.64 3.62
C ALA A 12 -5.57 -8.14 3.32
N ARG A 13 -5.06 -7.37 4.28
CA ARG A 13 -4.73 -5.94 4.08
C ARG A 13 -3.53 -5.75 3.15
N CYS A 14 -2.46 -6.50 3.36
CA CYS A 14 -1.28 -6.46 2.50
C CYS A 14 -1.61 -6.93 1.08
N GLU A 15 -2.34 -8.04 0.94
CA GLU A 15 -2.81 -8.54 -0.36
C GLU A 15 -3.65 -7.51 -1.10
N SER A 16 -4.59 -6.85 -0.40
CA SER A 16 -5.39 -5.77 -0.98
C SER A 16 -4.54 -4.60 -1.48
N MET A 17 -3.49 -4.22 -0.74
CA MET A 17 -2.56 -3.18 -1.15
C MET A 17 -1.82 -3.57 -2.43
N TRP A 18 -1.29 -4.80 -2.50
CA TRP A 18 -0.56 -5.30 -3.67
C TRP A 18 -1.47 -5.45 -4.89
N ALA A 19 -2.69 -5.94 -4.71
CA ALA A 19 -3.69 -6.03 -5.78
C ALA A 19 -4.00 -4.65 -6.37
N ARG A 20 -4.26 -3.65 -5.52
CA ARG A 20 -4.50 -2.27 -5.97
C ARG A 20 -3.31 -1.64 -6.66
N MET A 21 -2.09 -1.89 -6.17
CA MET A 21 -0.88 -1.39 -6.82
C MET A 21 -0.74 -1.96 -8.24
N LYS A 22 -0.90 -3.27 -8.42
CA LYS A 22 -0.79 -3.89 -9.75
C LYS A 22 -1.87 -3.40 -10.70
N GLU A 23 -3.09 -3.22 -10.20
CA GLU A 23 -4.21 -2.65 -10.97
C GLU A 23 -3.89 -1.23 -11.46
N GLU A 24 -3.46 -0.35 -10.57
CA GLU A 24 -3.23 1.07 -10.86
C GLU A 24 -1.94 1.34 -11.66
N LEU A 25 -0.93 0.48 -11.51
CA LEU A 25 0.33 0.57 -12.27
C LEU A 25 0.25 -0.08 -13.64
N PHE A 26 -0.41 -1.23 -13.76
CA PHE A 26 -0.29 -2.06 -14.97
C PHE A 26 -1.65 -2.35 -15.60
N TYR A 27 -2.55 -3.04 -14.88
CA TYR A 27 -3.72 -3.67 -15.52
C TYR A 27 -4.73 -2.67 -16.08
N SER A 28 -5.07 -1.63 -15.32
CA SER A 28 -5.98 -0.56 -15.79
C SER A 28 -5.41 0.25 -16.95
N ARG A 29 -4.11 0.14 -17.23
CA ARG A 29 -3.41 0.83 -18.31
C ARG A 29 -3.19 -0.08 -19.53
N ASN A 30 -3.71 -1.30 -19.50
CA ASN A 30 -3.43 -2.35 -20.48
C ASN A 30 -1.92 -2.60 -20.66
N ASP A 31 -1.17 -2.49 -19.56
CA ASP A 31 0.27 -2.70 -19.50
C ASP A 31 0.60 -3.94 -18.68
N LYS A 32 1.79 -4.51 -18.90
CA LYS A 32 2.22 -5.78 -18.31
C LYS A 32 3.56 -5.60 -17.61
N SER A 33 3.67 -6.13 -16.39
CA SER A 33 4.91 -6.11 -15.61
C SER A 33 6.10 -6.76 -16.34
N GLU A 34 5.81 -7.71 -17.21
CA GLU A 34 6.76 -8.47 -18.02
C GLU A 34 7.42 -7.61 -19.12
N ASN A 35 6.88 -6.42 -19.40
CA ASN A 35 7.47 -5.46 -20.32
C ASN A 35 8.68 -4.72 -19.70
N TYR A 36 8.93 -4.90 -18.41
CA TYR A 36 9.93 -4.16 -17.65
C TYR A 36 11.00 -5.07 -17.07
N THR A 37 12.20 -4.54 -16.92
CA THR A 37 13.25 -5.19 -16.14
C THR A 37 12.92 -5.17 -14.65
N ILE A 38 13.56 -6.06 -13.88
CA ILE A 38 13.41 -6.09 -12.42
C ILE A 38 13.80 -4.76 -11.77
N GLU A 39 14.80 -4.06 -12.30
CA GLU A 39 15.25 -2.76 -11.76
C GLU A 39 14.22 -1.66 -11.98
N GLU A 40 13.63 -1.60 -13.18
CA GLU A 40 12.54 -0.68 -13.50
C GLU A 40 11.32 -0.96 -12.62
N LEU A 41 10.95 -2.24 -12.48
CA LEU A 41 9.85 -2.65 -11.60
C LEU A 41 10.08 -2.21 -10.15
N LYS A 42 11.28 -2.44 -9.60
CA LYS A 42 11.62 -1.98 -8.24
C LYS A 42 11.47 -0.47 -8.10
N THR A 43 11.92 0.29 -9.09
CA THR A 43 11.80 1.75 -9.11
C THR A 43 10.34 2.21 -9.18
N MET A 44 9.53 1.59 -10.06
CA MET A 44 8.10 1.88 -10.19
C MET A 44 7.34 1.59 -8.90
N ILE A 45 7.57 0.42 -8.30
CA ILE A 45 6.95 0.00 -7.04
C ILE A 45 7.33 0.97 -5.92
N TRP A 46 8.62 1.31 -5.80
CA TRP A 46 9.09 2.24 -4.77
C TRP A 46 8.46 3.63 -4.94
N ARG A 47 8.44 4.16 -6.17
CA ARG A 47 7.82 5.46 -6.47
C ARG A 47 6.33 5.45 -6.17
N TYR A 48 5.61 4.41 -6.57
CA TYR A 48 4.20 4.26 -6.27
C TYR A 48 3.96 4.22 -4.76
N TYR A 49 4.70 3.38 -4.04
CA TYR A 49 4.48 3.21 -2.61
C TYR A 49 4.85 4.47 -1.83
N MET A 50 6.08 4.97 -1.99
CA MET A 50 6.58 6.10 -1.22
C MET A 50 5.89 7.40 -1.64
N SER A 51 5.83 7.71 -2.93
CA SER A 51 5.33 9.02 -3.35
C SER A 51 3.81 9.09 -3.33
N TYR A 52 3.12 8.04 -3.75
CA TYR A 52 1.66 8.07 -3.88
C TYR A 52 0.95 7.37 -2.72
N TRP A 53 1.14 6.06 -2.54
CA TRP A 53 0.39 5.28 -1.57
C TRP A 53 0.53 5.82 -0.14
N ALA A 54 1.76 6.01 0.33
CA ALA A 54 2.02 6.44 1.70
C ALA A 54 1.68 7.92 1.94
N ASN A 55 2.03 8.80 0.99
CA ASN A 55 2.08 10.24 1.23
C ASN A 55 0.93 11.04 0.59
N ARG A 56 0.22 10.51 -0.42
CA ARG A 56 -0.81 11.26 -1.16
C ARG A 56 -2.16 10.57 -1.29
N ARG A 57 -2.22 9.24 -1.11
CA ARG A 57 -3.46 8.49 -1.32
C ARG A 57 -4.52 8.88 -0.30
N ILE A 58 -5.67 9.31 -0.78
CA ILE A 58 -6.85 9.56 0.06
C ILE A 58 -7.38 8.22 0.56
N CYS A 59 -7.48 8.06 1.87
CA CYS A 59 -8.02 6.86 2.50
C CYS A 59 -9.25 7.21 3.32
N THR A 60 -10.43 6.81 2.85
CA THR A 60 -11.72 7.11 3.51
C THR A 60 -11.79 6.51 4.91
N ALA A 61 -11.24 5.31 5.12
CA ALA A 61 -11.11 4.68 6.44
C ALA A 61 -10.18 5.45 7.41
N ASN A 62 -9.39 6.40 6.89
CA ASN A 62 -8.53 7.30 7.64
C ASN A 62 -9.08 8.74 7.69
N GLY A 63 -10.38 8.95 7.47
CA GLY A 63 -10.97 10.28 7.42
C GLY A 63 -10.48 11.12 6.23
N GLY A 64 -10.05 10.46 5.15
CA GLY A 64 -9.47 11.10 3.97
C GLY A 64 -7.97 11.37 4.06
N LEU A 65 -7.35 11.15 5.23
CA LEU A 65 -5.91 11.40 5.41
C LEU A 65 -5.02 10.36 4.72
N PRO A 66 -3.87 10.77 4.18
CA PRO A 66 -2.84 9.83 3.72
C PRO A 66 -2.35 8.92 4.85
N PRO A 67 -1.94 7.67 4.53
CA PRO A 67 -1.42 6.73 5.52
C PRO A 67 -0.28 7.27 6.39
N ALA A 68 0.65 8.04 5.80
CA ALA A 68 1.76 8.64 6.54
C ALA A 68 1.29 9.66 7.59
N VAL A 69 0.28 10.49 7.24
CA VAL A 69 -0.28 11.49 8.17
C VAL A 69 -1.00 10.79 9.32
N LYS A 70 -1.82 9.78 9.05
CA LYS A 70 -2.47 9.01 10.12
C LYS A 70 -1.45 8.33 11.04
N ARG A 71 -0.35 7.83 10.48
CA ARG A 71 0.74 7.23 11.26
C ARG A 71 1.43 8.26 12.16
N ALA A 72 1.72 9.46 11.65
CA ALA A 72 2.31 10.54 12.45
C ALA A 72 1.40 10.91 13.63
N LEU A 73 0.12 11.17 13.36
CA LEU A 73 -0.87 11.51 14.40
C LEU A 73 -1.00 10.41 15.48
N TYR A 74 -0.89 9.13 15.08
CA TYR A 74 -0.88 8.04 16.05
C TYR A 74 0.31 8.15 17.01
N TYR A 75 1.53 8.33 16.50
CA TYR A 75 2.71 8.45 17.35
C TYR A 75 2.70 9.74 18.18
N ASP A 76 2.24 10.85 17.63
CA ASP A 76 2.05 12.10 18.37
C ASP A 76 1.08 11.89 19.54
N SER A 77 -0.01 11.15 19.33
CA SER A 77 -0.98 10.84 20.39
C SER A 77 -0.40 9.94 21.49
N LEU A 78 0.50 9.02 21.16
CA LEU A 78 1.21 8.20 22.15
C LEU A 78 2.21 9.03 22.95
N SER A 79 2.91 9.96 22.28
CA SER A 79 3.84 10.88 22.93
C SER A 79 3.13 11.81 23.92
N LEU A 80 1.91 12.25 23.62
CA LEU A 80 1.12 13.11 24.51
C LEU A 80 0.54 12.36 25.72
N ALA A 81 0.45 11.03 25.64
CA ALA A 81 -0.07 10.17 26.69
C ALA A 81 1.00 9.63 27.66
N ALA A 82 2.29 9.89 27.38
CA ALA A 82 3.45 9.48 28.19
C ALA A 82 3.93 10.62 29.09
#